data_AF-A0A0G1NKW6-F1
#
_entry.id   AF-A0A0G1NKW6-F1
#
_cell.length_a   1.000
_cell.length_b   1.000
_cell.length_c   1.000
_cell.angle_alpha   90.00
_cell.angle_beta   90.00
_cell.angle_gamma   90.00
#
_symmetry.space_group_name_H-M   'P 1'
#
loop_
_entity.id
_entity.type
_entity.pdbx_description
1 polymer ?
#
loop_
_entity_poly.entity_id
_entity_poly.type
_entity_poly.pdbx_seq_one_letter_code
_entity_poly.pdbx_strand_id
1 'polypeptide(L)' 'MKEKDKFNFSKGYKELEGLVADFESREIDLEKDLPKFERGLELAQKLQHRMREIENKVIEIDKKFNNHDDENDE' A
#
# COMPACT_ATOMS: atom_id res chain seq x y z
N MET A 1 -3.70 -19.88 15.36
CA MET A 1 -4.65 -19.16 14.48
C MET A 1 -3.94 -18.92 13.16
N LYS A 2 -4.53 -19.31 12.02
CA LYS A 2 -3.84 -19.25 10.71
C LYS A 2 -3.68 -17.78 10.29
N GLU A 3 -2.45 -17.33 10.00
CA GLU A 3 -2.11 -16.07 9.30
C GLU A 3 -2.68 -16.07 7.87
N LYS A 4 -4.01 -16.10 7.74
CA LYS A 4 -4.68 -16.01 6.46
C LYS A 4 -4.66 -14.56 6.00
N ASP A 5 -3.95 -14.34 4.90
CA ASP A 5 -4.06 -13.19 3.99
C ASP A 5 -3.57 -11.84 4.53
N LYS A 6 -2.29 -11.76 4.91
CA LYS A 6 -1.59 -10.46 4.81
C LYS A 6 -1.54 -10.05 3.34
N PHE A 7 -2.16 -8.91 3.02
CA PHE A 7 -2.07 -8.28 1.71
C PHE A 7 -0.59 -8.15 1.27
N ASN A 8 -0.29 -8.67 0.08
CA ASN A 8 1.06 -8.59 -0.49
C ASN A 8 1.16 -7.32 -1.33
N PHE A 9 1.95 -6.35 -0.86
CA PHE A 9 2.11 -5.04 -1.50
C PHE A 9 2.54 -5.16 -2.97
N SER A 10 3.62 -5.91 -3.26
CA SER A 10 4.16 -6.02 -4.61
C SER A 10 3.16 -6.65 -5.58
N LYS A 11 2.40 -7.66 -5.14
CA LYS A 11 1.35 -8.26 -5.97
C LYS A 11 0.20 -7.29 -6.24
N GLY A 12 -0.28 -6.60 -5.20
CA GLY A 12 -1.37 -5.62 -5.36
C GLY A 12 -0.97 -4.42 -6.20
N TYR A 13 0.28 -3.96 -6.08
CA TYR A 13 0.81 -2.85 -6.87
C TYR A 13 0.89 -3.24 -8.35
N LYS A 14 1.44 -4.41 -8.65
CA LYS A 14 1.51 -4.95 -10.02
C LYS A 14 0.13 -5.16 -10.65
N GLU A 15 -0.84 -5.58 -9.85
CA GLU A 15 -2.23 -5.70 -10.29
C GLU A 15 -2.82 -4.33 -10.65
N LEU A 16 -2.60 -3.31 -9.81
CA LEU A 16 -3.06 -1.94 -10.06
C LEU A 16 -2.41 -1.34 -11.31
N GLU A 17 -1.10 -1.52 -11.50
CA GLU A 17 -0.39 -1.11 -12.72
C GLU A 17 -0.99 -1.76 -13.97
N GLY A 18 -1.33 -3.05 -13.89
CA GLY A 18 -1.99 -3.75 -14.99
C GLY A 18 -3.37 -3.20 -15.32
N LEU A 19 -4.16 -2.80 -14.32
CA LEU A 19 -5.47 -2.17 -14.52
C LEU A 19 -5.33 -0.78 -15.17
N VAL A 20 -4.36 0.02 -14.73
CA VAL A 20 -4.08 1.34 -15.33
C VAL A 20 -3.64 1.18 -16.77
N ALA A 21 -2.70 0.28 -17.05
CA ALA A 21 -2.24 0.01 -18.41
C ALA A 21 -3.37 -0.47 -19.33
N ASP A 22 -4.29 -1.31 -18.83
CA ASP A 22 -5.48 -1.71 -19.59
C ASP A 22 -6.36 -0.50 -19.92
N PHE A 23 -6.67 0.36 -18.94
CA PHE A 23 -7.46 1.58 -19.16
C PHE A 23 -6.81 2.58 -20.11
N GLU A 24 -5.48 2.68 -20.15
CA GLU A 24 -4.75 3.57 -21.06
C GLU A 24 -4.61 3.00 -22.48
N SER A 25 -4.67 1.67 -22.63
CA SER A 25 -4.40 0.99 -23.92
C SER A 25 -5.57 0.95 -24.90
N ARG A 26 -6.78 1.27 -24.44
CA ARG A 26 -8.03 1.12 -25.23
C ARG A 26 -9.07 2.14 -24.81
N GLU A 27 -10.12 2.23 -25.61
CA GLU A 27 -11.31 2.99 -25.25
C GLU A 27 -12.05 2.31 -24.08
N ILE A 28 -12.60 3.13 -23.19
CA ILE A 28 -13.27 2.69 -21.96
C ILE A 28 -14.74 2.39 -22.26
N ASP A 29 -15.19 1.22 -21.83
CA ASP A 29 -16.61 0.85 -21.82
C ASP A 29 -17.13 0.99 -20.38
N LEU A 30 -17.88 2.05 -20.12
CA LEU A 30 -18.31 2.43 -18.77
C LEU A 30 -19.06 1.32 -18.03
N GLU A 31 -19.88 0.52 -18.72
CA GLU A 31 -20.65 -0.54 -18.08
C GLU A 31 -19.77 -1.75 -17.77
N LYS A 32 -18.83 -2.09 -18.65
CA LYS A 32 -17.96 -3.26 -18.48
C LYS A 32 -16.75 -2.99 -17.59
N ASP A 33 -16.30 -1.75 -17.52
CA ASP A 33 -15.07 -1.36 -16.81
C ASP A 33 -15.32 -0.90 -15.37
N LEU A 34 -16.58 -0.66 -14.98
CA LEU A 34 -16.92 -0.29 -13.61
C LEU A 34 -16.38 -1.28 -12.54
N PRO A 35 -16.46 -2.62 -12.72
CA PRO A 35 -15.87 -3.56 -11.75
C PRO A 35 -14.34 -3.47 -11.68
N LYS A 36 -13.66 -3.20 -12.80
CA LYS A 36 -12.21 -3.00 -12.83
C LYS A 36 -11.83 -1.72 -12.09
N PHE A 37 -12.63 -0.68 -12.22
CA PHE A 37 -12.45 0.58 -11.51
C PHE A 37 -12.62 0.41 -10.00
N GLU A 38 -13.68 -0.28 -9.56
CA GLU A 38 -13.88 -0.63 -8.14
C GLU A 38 -12.69 -1.42 -7.58
N ARG A 39 -12.20 -2.41 -8.34
CA ARG A 39 -11.02 -3.18 -7.97
C ARG A 39 -9.77 -2.31 -7.86
N GLY A 40 -9.58 -1.38 -8.80
CA GLY A 40 -8.49 -0.40 -8.76
C GLY A 40 -8.52 0.44 -7.49
N LEU A 41 -9.71 0.93 -7.09
CA LEU A 41 -9.88 1.69 -5.85
C LEU A 41 -9.62 0.84 -4.60
N GLU A 42 -10.08 -0.41 -4.57
CA GLU A 42 -9.81 -1.34 -3.48
C GLU A 42 -8.30 -1.58 -3.31
N LEU A 43 -7.59 -1.82 -4.41
CA LEU A 43 -6.13 -1.99 -4.41
C LEU A 43 -5.42 -0.74 -3.91
N ALA A 44 -5.80 0.44 -4.42
CA ALA A 44 -5.22 1.72 -4.00
C ALA A 44 -5.36 1.94 -2.48
N GLN A 45 -6.55 1.67 -1.92
CA GLN A 45 -6.79 1.79 -0.48
C GLN A 45 -5.90 0.84 0.34
N LYS A 46 -5.77 -0.43 -0.09
CA LYS A 46 -4.92 -1.42 0.59
C LYS A 46 -3.44 -1.08 0.51
N LEU A 47 -2.97 -0.61 -0.65
CA LEU A 47 -1.59 -0.15 -0.84
C LEU A 47 -1.27 1.02 0.08
N GLN A 48 -2.12 2.05 0.10
CA GLN A 48 -1.94 3.21 0.98
C GLN A 48 -1.95 2.82 2.46
N HIS A 49 -2.86 1.92 2.87
CA HIS A 49 -2.88 1.42 4.24
C HIS A 49 -1.56 0.74 4.60
N ARG A 50 -1.07 -0.15 3.74
CA ARG A 50 0.21 -0.83 3.96
C ARG A 50 1.40 0.13 4.00
N MET A 51 1.39 1.20 3.19
CA MET A 51 2.44 2.23 3.24
C MET A 51 2.45 2.95 4.59
N ARG A 52 1.27 3.35 5.11
CA ARG A 52 1.16 3.98 6.43
C ARG A 52 1.67 3.08 7.56
N GLU A 53 1.39 1.78 7.51
CA GLU A 53 1.93 0.83 8.50
C GLU A 53 3.47 0.82 8.49
N ILE A 54 4.07 0.85 7.30
CA ILE A 54 5.53 0.87 7.14
C ILE A 54 6.11 2.21 7.59
N GLU A 55 5.48 3.33 7.24
CA GLU A 55 5.90 4.67 7.66
C GLU A 55 5.91 4.79 9.19
N ASN A 56 4.85 4.35 9.86
CA ASN A 56 4.78 4.32 11.32
C ASN A 56 5.92 3.48 11.92
N LYS A 57 6.20 2.32 11.33
CA LYS A 57 7.30 1.46 11.78
C LYS A 57 8.67 2.12 11.59
N VAL A 58 8.88 2.87 10.50
CA VAL A 58 10.11 3.65 10.28
C VAL A 58 10.26 4.72 11.35
N ILE A 59 9.20 5.45 11.68
CA ILE A 59 9.19 6.45 12.75
C ILE A 59 9.53 5.83 14.11
N GLU A 60 8.97 4.65 14.42
CA GLU A 60 9.30 3.92 15.65
C GLU A 60 10.76 3.49 15.72
N ILE A 61 11.32 3.04 14.59
CA ILE A 61 12.73 2.69 14.46
C ILE A 61 13.59 3.95 14.70
N ASP A 62 13.29 5.05 14.03
CA ASP A 62 14.02 6.31 14.16
C ASP A 62 14.05 6.79 15.62
N LYS A 63 12.89 6.84 16.29
CA LYS A 63 12.80 7.17 17.72
C LYS A 63 13.63 6.24 18.60
N LYS A 64 13.63 4.94 18.31
CA LYS A 64 14.38 3.96 19.10
C LYS A 64 15.90 4.18 19.03
N PHE A 65 16.40 4.67 17.90
CA PHE A 65 17.83 4.87 17.69
C PHE A 65 18.30 6.32 17.94
N ASN A 66 17.42 7.32 17.80
CA ASN A 66 17.73 8.73 18.09
C ASN A 66 17.52 9.09 19.58
N ASN A 67 16.66 8.40 20.32
CA ASN A 67 16.51 8.62 21.78
C ASN A 67 17.66 8.00 22.61
N HIS A 68 18.76 7.56 22.00
CA HIS A 68 19.94 7.05 22.72
C HIS A 68 20.96 8.13 23.06
N ASP A 69 20.71 9.40 22.69
CA ASP A 69 21.61 10.52 22.92
C ASP A 69 21.19 11.44 24.11
N ASP A 70 20.04 11.20 24.77
CA ASP A 70 19.50 12.07 25.84
C ASP A 70 19.47 11.47 27.27
N GLU A 71 20.10 10.30 27.51
CA GLU A 71 20.24 9.72 28.88
C GLU A 71 21.69 9.75 29.41
N ASN A 72 22.48 10.77 29.04
CA ASN A 72 23.81 11.04 29.61
C ASN A 72 24.05 12.54 29.88
N ASP A 73 23.04 13.26 30.36
CA ASP A 73 23.29 14.52 31.07
C ASP A 73 22.86 14.35 32.54
N GLU A 74 23.83 14.63 33.41
CA GLU A 74 23.89 14.48 34.87
C GLU A 74 22.76 15.12 35.68
#